data_AF-A0A1G6DGF9-F1
#
_entry.id   AF-A0A1G6DGF9-F1
#
_cell.length_a   1.000
_cell.length_b   1.000
_cell.length_c   1.000
_cell.angle_alpha   90.00
_cell.angle_beta   90.00
_cell.angle_gamma   90.00
#
_symmetry.space_group_name_H-M   'P 1'
#
loop_
_entity.id
_entity.type
_entity.pdbx_description
1 polymer ?
#
loop_
_entity_poly.entity_id
_entity_poly.type
_entity_poly.pdbx_seq_one_letter_code
_entity_poly.pdbx_strand_id
1 'polypeptide(L)'
;MDKYKNLHLWMIIPMLIMQIGIFMSYWGDFTKKTWSVHIHYWTGTIWYIYLIVQPYLATHGHTEKHRTNGIIGMLLSGGIVFTALSMNYRNIELANLVAEFPERFGPFKPWFFYGDIVIETVMMTVLLIAIIPRYTASKKTRRSCLVANLYCLYNNMASTEQSCIYCMLRTRRIFRSTHGNATLSRYERIHSLIYFICGR
;
A
#
# COMPACT_ATOMS: atom_id res chain seq x y z
N MET A 1 -20.75 -6.96 -10.54
CA MET A 1 -19.77 -6.14 -9.75
C MET A 1 -20.49 -5.19 -8.79
N ASP A 2 -21.82 -5.28 -8.69
CA ASP A 2 -22.68 -4.29 -8.03
C ASP A 2 -22.44 -4.18 -6.53
N LYS A 3 -22.01 -5.29 -5.89
CA LYS A 3 -21.60 -5.31 -4.48
C LYS A 3 -20.53 -4.26 -4.12
N TYR A 4 -19.68 -3.87 -5.08
CA TYR A 4 -18.56 -2.95 -4.83
C TYR A 4 -18.72 -1.60 -5.51
N LYS A 5 -19.88 -1.32 -6.12
CA LYS A 5 -20.15 -0.08 -6.86
C LYS A 5 -19.92 1.17 -6.01
N ASN A 6 -20.23 1.08 -4.71
CA ASN A 6 -20.11 2.17 -3.74
C ASN A 6 -18.81 2.13 -2.93
N LEU A 7 -17.87 1.22 -3.21
CA LEU A 7 -16.65 1.09 -2.41
C LEU A 7 -15.82 2.37 -2.37
N HIS A 8 -15.76 3.10 -3.49
CA HIS A 8 -15.05 4.38 -3.57
C HIS A 8 -15.55 5.39 -2.52
N LEU A 9 -16.86 5.40 -2.21
CA LEU A 9 -17.44 6.27 -1.18
C LEU A 9 -16.99 5.85 0.22
N TRP A 10 -16.93 4.55 0.48
CA TRP A 10 -16.44 4.02 1.77
C TRP A 10 -14.96 4.32 2.00
N MET A 11 -14.15 4.43 0.94
CA MET A 11 -12.75 4.81 1.03
C MET A 11 -12.55 6.30 1.37
N ILE A 12 -13.58 7.14 1.31
CA ILE A 12 -13.49 8.55 1.76
C ILE A 12 -13.37 8.61 3.29
N ILE A 13 -14.02 7.71 4.03
CA ILE A 13 -13.99 7.67 5.50
C ILE A 13 -12.55 7.54 6.04
N PRO A 14 -11.75 6.51 5.66
CA PRO A 14 -10.37 6.42 6.12
C PRO A 14 -9.50 7.60 5.66
N MET A 15 -9.78 8.19 4.50
CA MET A 15 -9.12 9.43 4.07
C MET A 15 -9.39 10.58 5.05
N LEU A 16 -10.64 10.79 5.45
CA LEU A 16 -11.02 11.83 6.39
C LEU A 16 -10.42 11.58 7.78
N ILE A 17 -10.47 10.34 8.28
CA ILE A 17 -9.87 9.97 9.57
C ILE A 17 -8.36 10.25 9.57
N MET A 18 -7.66 9.86 8.50
CA MET A 18 -6.24 10.15 8.33
C MET A 18 -5.97 11.67 8.32
N GLN A 19 -6.75 12.45 7.58
CA GLN A 19 -6.61 13.91 7.51
C GLN A 19 -6.85 14.59 8.86
N ILE A 20 -7.84 14.12 9.64
CA ILE A 20 -8.09 14.57 11.01
C ILE A 20 -6.90 14.23 11.91
N GLY A 21 -6.39 13.00 11.82
CA GLY A 21 -5.23 12.55 12.61
C GLY A 21 -3.97 13.38 12.39
N ILE A 22 -3.76 13.88 11.17
CA ILE A 22 -2.64 14.76 10.85
C ILE A 22 -2.98 16.25 10.98
N PHE A 23 -4.22 16.61 11.33
CA PHE A 23 -4.67 17.99 11.20
C PHE A 23 -3.88 18.96 12.06
N MET A 24 -3.81 18.69 13.36
CA MET A 24 -3.06 19.53 14.29
C MET A 24 -1.56 19.51 14.01
N SER A 25 -1.02 18.36 13.62
CA SER A 25 0.43 18.19 13.44
C SER A 25 0.97 18.76 12.14
N TYR A 26 0.19 18.71 11.06
CA TYR A 26 0.58 19.20 9.73
C TYR A 26 -0.04 20.57 9.42
N TRP A 27 -1.38 20.69 9.46
CA TRP A 27 -2.05 21.93 9.09
C TRP A 27 -1.87 23.03 10.14
N GLY A 28 -1.83 22.67 11.43
CA GLY A 28 -1.61 23.62 12.54
C GLY A 28 -0.26 24.35 12.50
N ASP A 29 0.77 23.69 11.95
CA ASP A 29 2.13 24.24 11.80
C ASP A 29 2.57 24.28 10.34
N PHE A 30 1.62 24.43 9.41
CA PHE A 30 1.87 24.27 7.97
C PHE A 30 3.10 25.05 7.49
N THR A 31 3.22 26.34 7.82
CA THR A 31 4.34 27.18 7.37
C THR A 31 5.69 26.88 8.02
N LYS A 32 5.71 26.10 9.11
CA LYS A 32 6.92 25.76 9.87
C LYS A 32 7.48 24.40 9.51
N LYS A 33 6.76 23.59 8.72
CA LYS A 33 7.23 22.28 8.31
C LYS A 33 8.29 22.39 7.22
N THR A 34 9.19 21.42 7.20
CA THR A 34 10.18 21.32 6.13
C THR A 34 9.49 20.94 4.82
N TRP A 35 10.11 21.33 3.70
CA TRP A 35 9.58 21.02 2.37
C TRP A 35 9.33 19.52 2.13
N SER A 36 10.21 18.66 2.67
CA SER A 36 10.07 17.20 2.63
C SER A 36 8.72 16.72 3.16
N VAL A 37 8.26 17.31 4.27
CA VAL A 37 6.99 16.95 4.92
C VAL A 37 5.80 17.33 4.04
N HIS A 38 5.83 18.50 3.40
CA HIS A 38 4.78 18.93 2.47
C HIS A 38 4.65 17.98 1.28
N ILE A 39 5.78 17.69 0.63
CA ILE A 39 5.80 16.81 -0.54
C ILE A 39 5.29 15.42 -0.18
N HIS A 40 5.70 14.86 0.95
CA HIS A 40 5.21 13.56 1.40
C HIS A 40 3.68 13.55 1.61
N TYR A 41 3.14 14.51 2.37
CA TYR A 41 1.69 14.54 2.62
C TYR A 41 0.87 14.80 1.37
N TRP A 42 1.33 15.69 0.47
CA TRP A 42 0.64 15.95 -0.78
C TRP A 42 0.68 14.76 -1.73
N THR A 43 1.85 14.15 -1.92
CA THR A 43 1.97 12.94 -2.76
C THR A 43 1.16 11.77 -2.18
N GLY A 44 1.17 11.58 -0.86
CA GLY A 44 0.31 10.65 -0.13
C GLY A 44 -1.18 10.88 -0.39
N THR A 45 -1.62 12.13 -0.27
CA THR A 45 -3.02 12.53 -0.51
C THR A 45 -3.43 12.29 -1.96
N ILE A 46 -2.62 12.72 -2.92
CA ILE A 46 -2.88 12.52 -4.36
C ILE A 46 -2.97 11.03 -4.65
N TRP A 47 -2.02 10.23 -4.19
CA TRP A 47 -2.05 8.78 -4.37
C TRP A 47 -3.29 8.13 -3.76
N TYR A 48 -3.73 8.58 -2.58
CA TYR A 48 -4.94 8.07 -1.95
C TYR A 48 -6.19 8.38 -2.80
N ILE A 49 -6.24 9.55 -3.45
CA ILE A 49 -7.29 9.87 -4.43
C ILE A 49 -7.27 8.87 -5.59
N TYR A 50 -6.08 8.52 -6.11
CA TYR A 50 -5.96 7.48 -7.12
C TYR A 50 -6.53 6.14 -6.63
N LEU A 51 -6.32 5.76 -5.36
CA LEU A 51 -6.91 4.56 -4.76
C LEU A 51 -8.44 4.62 -4.71
N ILE A 52 -9.01 5.74 -4.30
CA ILE A 52 -10.48 5.93 -4.23
C ILE A 52 -11.10 5.80 -5.62
N VAL A 53 -10.45 6.34 -6.65
CA VAL A 53 -10.94 6.35 -8.03
C VAL A 53 -10.89 4.95 -8.66
N GLN A 54 -9.95 4.08 -8.25
CA GLN A 54 -9.79 2.73 -8.81
C GLN A 54 -11.09 1.88 -8.87
N PRO A 55 -11.79 1.65 -7.75
CA PRO A 55 -13.01 0.84 -7.74
C PRO A 55 -14.17 1.51 -8.49
N TYR A 56 -14.23 2.84 -8.51
CA TYR A 56 -15.22 3.55 -9.32
C TYR A 56 -15.04 3.23 -10.81
N LEU A 57 -13.82 3.39 -11.34
CA LEU A 57 -13.52 3.11 -12.74
C LEU A 57 -13.75 1.63 -13.10
N ALA A 58 -13.41 0.70 -12.19
CA ALA A 58 -13.61 -0.73 -12.39
C ALA A 58 -15.10 -1.11 -12.48
N THR A 59 -15.93 -0.54 -11.61
CA THR A 59 -17.36 -0.90 -11.49
C THR A 59 -18.25 -0.22 -12.53
N HIS A 60 -17.79 0.87 -13.15
CA HIS A 60 -18.53 1.64 -14.16
C HIS A 60 -18.05 1.36 -15.60
N GLY A 61 -17.34 0.24 -15.82
CA GLY A 61 -16.94 -0.22 -17.15
C GLY A 61 -15.76 0.54 -17.77
N HIS A 62 -15.17 1.51 -17.07
CA HIS A 62 -14.03 2.31 -17.55
C HIS A 62 -12.69 1.57 -17.39
N THR A 63 -12.59 0.37 -17.98
CA THR A 63 -11.47 -0.56 -17.78
C THR A 63 -10.12 0.00 -18.26
N GLU A 64 -10.11 0.76 -19.36
CA GLU A 64 -8.89 1.39 -19.86
C GLU A 64 -8.36 2.45 -18.89
N LYS A 65 -9.25 3.36 -18.45
CA LYS A 65 -8.91 4.38 -17.44
C LYS A 65 -8.47 3.73 -16.13
N HIS A 66 -9.12 2.65 -15.69
CA HIS A 66 -8.72 1.88 -14.51
C HIS A 66 -7.27 1.40 -14.61
N ARG A 67 -6.85 0.87 -15.77
CA ARG A 67 -5.46 0.43 -16.01
C ARG A 67 -4.48 1.61 -15.95
N THR A 68 -4.78 2.70 -16.65
CA THR A 68 -3.92 3.90 -16.66
C THR A 68 -3.80 4.51 -15.27
N ASN A 69 -4.92 4.65 -14.55
CA ASN A 69 -4.95 5.08 -13.15
C ASN A 69 -4.13 4.14 -12.26
N GLY A 70 -4.10 2.84 -12.57
CA GLY A 70 -3.33 1.83 -11.82
C GLY A 70 -1.84 2.01 -12.00
N ILE A 71 -1.40 2.25 -13.24
CA ILE A 71 0.01 2.50 -13.55
C ILE A 71 0.49 3.79 -12.89
N ILE A 72 -0.30 4.87 -12.98
CA ILE A 72 0.05 6.16 -12.35
C ILE A 72 0.05 6.01 -10.82
N GLY A 73 -0.96 5.37 -10.24
CA GLY A 73 -1.03 5.12 -8.80
C GLY A 73 0.15 4.29 -8.28
N MET A 74 0.60 3.29 -9.04
CA MET A 74 1.81 2.53 -8.70
C MET A 74 3.08 3.41 -8.75
N LEU A 75 3.23 4.25 -9.78
CA LEU A 75 4.36 5.18 -9.85
C LEU A 75 4.37 6.16 -8.66
N LEU A 76 3.22 6.72 -8.32
CA LEU A 76 3.05 7.61 -7.17
C LEU A 76 3.39 6.91 -5.84
N SER A 77 3.00 5.64 -5.67
CA SER A 77 3.38 4.87 -4.46
C SER A 77 4.90 4.72 -4.31
N GLY A 78 5.63 4.56 -5.42
CA GLY A 78 7.09 4.60 -5.41
C GLY A 78 7.62 5.94 -4.93
N GLY A 79 7.04 7.05 -5.42
CA GLY A 79 7.36 8.41 -4.96
C GLY A 79 7.10 8.61 -3.46
N ILE A 80 5.97 8.12 -2.94
CA ILE A 80 5.65 8.19 -1.51
C ILE A 80 6.72 7.48 -0.68
N VAL A 81 7.13 6.29 -1.10
CA VAL A 81 8.20 5.55 -0.40
C VAL A 81 9.51 6.34 -0.33
N PHE A 82 9.92 6.99 -1.43
CA PHE A 82 11.12 7.84 -1.39
C PHE A 82 10.97 9.05 -0.47
N THR A 83 9.79 9.66 -0.45
CA THR A 83 9.52 10.82 0.44
C THR A 83 9.31 10.41 1.90
N ALA A 84 8.92 9.16 2.18
CA ALA A 84 8.86 8.62 3.53
C ALA A 84 10.27 8.48 4.13
N LEU A 85 11.24 8.04 3.31
CA LEU A 85 12.64 7.97 3.71
C LEU A 85 13.17 9.34 4.19
N SER A 86 12.80 10.42 3.50
CA SER A 86 13.18 11.79 3.90
C SER A 86 12.40 12.32 5.11
N MET A 87 11.45 11.56 5.64
CA MET A 87 10.72 11.86 6.87
C MET A 87 11.18 11.05 8.09
N ASN A 88 11.99 10.00 7.92
CA ASN A 88 12.49 9.20 9.04
C ASN A 88 13.28 10.01 10.08
N TYR A 89 13.93 11.11 9.67
CA TYR A 89 14.56 12.03 10.61
C TYR A 89 13.57 12.56 11.67
N ARG A 90 12.32 12.85 11.28
CA ARG A 90 11.26 13.30 12.19
C ARG A 90 10.94 12.22 13.23
N ASN A 91 10.93 10.95 12.83
CA ASN A 91 10.64 9.85 13.76
C ASN A 91 11.76 9.69 14.80
N ILE A 92 13.01 9.94 14.42
CA ILE A 92 14.14 9.99 15.37
C ILE A 92 14.00 11.17 16.33
N GLU A 93 13.67 12.36 15.81
CA GLU A 93 13.44 13.56 16.63
C GLU A 93 12.29 13.35 17.63
N LEU A 94 11.16 12.78 17.17
CA LEU A 94 10.04 12.44 18.04
C LEU A 94 10.42 11.40 19.10
N ALA A 95 11.23 10.39 18.75
CA ALA A 95 11.73 9.41 19.72
C ALA A 95 12.54 10.08 20.85
N ASN A 96 13.40 11.05 20.49
CA ASN A 96 14.18 11.82 21.47
C ASN A 96 13.28 12.72 22.33
N LEU A 97 12.33 13.43 21.72
CA LEU A 97 11.40 14.30 22.44
C LEU A 97 10.51 13.51 23.41
N VAL A 98 10.09 12.30 23.05
CA VAL A 98 9.30 11.43 23.93
C VAL A 98 10.16 10.87 25.07
N ALA A 99 11.45 10.65 24.82
CA ALA A 99 12.38 10.23 25.86
C ALA A 99 12.65 11.37 26.87
N GLU A 100 12.73 12.62 26.40
CA GLU A 100 13.01 13.80 27.23
C GLU A 100 11.76 14.33 27.95
N PHE A 101 10.60 14.31 27.29
CA PHE A 101 9.34 14.88 27.80
C PHE A 101 8.16 13.89 27.76
N PRO A 102 8.24 12.73 28.44
CA PRO A 102 7.25 11.66 28.33
C PRO A 102 5.82 12.10 28.66
N GLU A 103 5.67 13.06 29.58
CA GLU A 103 4.36 13.60 30.02
C GLU A 103 3.56 14.23 28.87
N ARG A 104 4.24 14.76 27.84
CA ARG A 104 3.61 15.47 26.70
C ARG A 104 3.07 14.52 25.63
N PHE A 105 3.47 13.24 25.66
CA PHE A 105 3.19 12.26 24.62
C PHE A 105 2.27 11.12 25.08
N GLY A 106 1.77 11.17 26.32
CA GLY A 106 0.80 10.22 26.84
C GLY A 106 1.31 8.77 26.81
N PRO A 107 0.60 7.82 26.16
CA PRO A 107 0.98 6.42 26.15
C PRO A 107 2.16 6.10 25.22
N PHE A 108 2.55 7.03 24.33
CA PHE A 108 3.58 6.77 23.34
C PHE A 108 4.97 6.79 23.99
N LYS A 109 5.81 5.82 23.60
CA LYS A 109 7.19 5.64 24.09
C LYS A 109 8.17 5.68 22.92
N PRO A 110 9.48 5.92 23.14
CA PRO A 110 10.45 6.06 22.05
C PRO A 110 10.51 4.85 21.11
N TRP A 111 10.34 3.63 21.64
CA TRP A 111 10.33 2.41 20.85
C TRP A 111 9.23 2.39 19.77
N PHE A 112 8.12 3.10 19.97
CA PHE A 112 7.03 3.16 19.00
C PHE A 112 7.51 3.82 17.69
N PHE A 113 8.23 4.94 17.81
CA PHE A 113 8.76 5.70 16.68
C PHE A 113 9.92 4.97 16.00
N TYR A 114 10.77 4.26 16.76
CA TYR A 114 11.77 3.37 16.15
C TYR A 114 11.12 2.19 15.43
N GLY A 115 10.03 1.63 15.97
CA GLY A 115 9.23 0.60 15.33
C GLY A 115 8.66 1.07 13.98
N ASP A 116 8.15 2.30 13.93
CA ASP A 116 7.66 2.94 12.70
C ASP A 116 8.77 3.00 11.63
N ILE A 117 9.96 3.51 11.98
CA ILE A 117 11.12 3.56 11.07
C ILE A 117 11.49 2.17 10.53
N VAL A 118 11.46 1.14 11.38
CA VAL A 118 11.78 -0.25 10.97
C VAL A 118 10.73 -0.77 10.00
N ILE A 119 9.45 -0.64 10.33
CA ILE A 119 8.34 -1.10 9.48
C ILE A 119 8.39 -0.39 8.13
N GLU A 120 8.53 0.93 8.13
CA GLU A 120 8.65 1.72 6.91
C GLU A 120 9.84 1.25 6.07
N THR A 121 11.02 1.09 6.68
CA THR A 121 12.24 0.64 5.97
C THR A 121 12.07 -0.74 5.34
N VAL A 122 11.45 -1.68 6.04
CA VAL A 122 11.13 -3.01 5.50
C VAL A 122 10.16 -2.89 4.31
N MET A 123 9.09 -2.11 4.46
CA MET A 123 8.11 -1.90 3.39
C MET A 123 8.73 -1.25 2.15
N MET A 124 9.56 -0.21 2.34
CA MET A 124 10.30 0.43 1.26
C MET A 124 11.23 -0.55 0.55
N THR A 125 11.96 -1.38 1.31
CA THR A 125 12.87 -2.38 0.75
C THR A 125 12.13 -3.41 -0.09
N VAL A 126 10.99 -3.90 0.41
CA VAL A 126 10.16 -4.86 -0.33
C VAL A 126 9.59 -4.23 -1.60
N LEU A 127 9.16 -2.96 -1.55
CA LEU A 127 8.68 -2.26 -2.74
C LEU A 127 9.81 -2.07 -3.77
N LEU A 128 11.01 -1.67 -3.35
CA LEU A 128 12.17 -1.53 -4.23
C LEU A 128 12.50 -2.86 -4.92
N ILE A 129 12.49 -3.97 -4.17
CA ILE A 129 12.69 -5.32 -4.73
C ILE A 129 11.58 -5.67 -5.74
N ALA A 130 10.34 -5.28 -5.48
CA ALA A 130 9.21 -5.53 -6.38
C ALA A 130 9.29 -4.71 -7.69
N ILE A 131 9.88 -3.52 -7.64
CA ILE A 131 10.07 -2.64 -8.80
C ILE A 131 11.22 -3.10 -9.70
N ILE A 132 12.29 -3.70 -9.15
CA ILE A 132 13.45 -4.17 -9.93
C ILE A 132 13.00 -5.21 -10.98
N PRO A 133 13.14 -4.94 -12.29
CA PRO A 133 12.73 -5.87 -13.31
C PRO A 133 13.68 -7.08 -13.39
N ARG A 134 13.30 -8.23 -12.83
CA ARG A 134 13.97 -9.52 -13.09
C ARG A 134 13.66 -10.06 -14.49
N TYR A 135 14.46 -9.70 -15.49
CA TYR A 135 14.35 -10.05 -16.92
C TYR A 135 14.28 -11.56 -17.24
N THR A 136 13.22 -12.27 -16.82
CA THR A 136 12.92 -13.61 -17.35
C THR A 136 11.46 -13.72 -17.78
N ALA A 137 11.26 -14.21 -19.01
CA ALA A 137 9.97 -14.21 -19.73
C ALA A 137 8.85 -14.98 -19.00
N SER A 138 9.19 -15.97 -18.16
CA SER A 138 8.23 -16.72 -17.33
C SER A 138 7.75 -15.97 -16.06
N LYS A 139 8.32 -14.81 -15.75
CA LYS A 139 8.04 -14.06 -14.50
C LYS A 139 7.15 -12.83 -14.69
N LYS A 140 6.85 -12.41 -15.94
CA LYS A 140 6.02 -11.21 -16.23
C LYS A 140 4.63 -11.27 -15.57
N THR A 141 3.99 -12.45 -15.58
CA THR A 141 2.68 -12.69 -14.94
C THR A 141 2.77 -12.77 -13.41
N ARG A 142 3.88 -13.26 -12.84
CA ARG A 142 4.09 -13.31 -11.37
C ARG A 142 4.31 -11.93 -10.76
N ARG A 143 4.91 -10.98 -11.51
CA ARG A 143 5.14 -9.61 -11.05
C ARG A 143 3.84 -8.84 -10.80
N SER A 144 2.87 -8.97 -11.71
CA SER A 144 1.57 -8.31 -11.54
C SER A 144 0.84 -8.79 -10.28
N CYS A 145 0.97 -10.07 -9.90
CA CYS A 145 0.37 -10.55 -8.64
C CYS A 145 1.23 -10.27 -7.41
N LEU A 146 2.56 -10.21 -7.49
CA LEU A 146 3.40 -9.81 -6.34
C LEU A 146 3.17 -8.33 -5.99
N VAL A 147 3.16 -7.46 -7.00
CA VAL A 147 2.86 -6.03 -6.83
C VAL A 147 1.42 -5.85 -6.36
N ALA A 148 0.45 -6.57 -6.93
CA ALA A 148 -0.94 -6.53 -6.45
C ALA A 148 -1.10 -7.07 -5.01
N ASN A 149 -0.36 -8.10 -4.61
CA ASN A 149 -0.38 -8.63 -3.25
C ASN A 149 0.31 -7.69 -2.25
N LEU A 150 1.40 -7.03 -2.63
CA LEU A 150 2.02 -5.96 -1.85
C LEU A 150 1.10 -4.74 -1.72
N TYR A 151 0.33 -4.44 -2.76
CA TYR A 151 -0.71 -3.43 -2.75
C TYR A 151 -1.89 -3.82 -1.83
N CYS A 152 -2.30 -5.10 -1.84
CA CYS A 152 -3.30 -5.66 -0.92
C CYS A 152 -2.77 -5.66 0.54
N LEU A 153 -1.48 -5.93 0.77
CA LEU A 153 -0.82 -5.90 2.09
C LEU A 153 -0.62 -4.47 2.62
N TYR A 154 -0.29 -3.50 1.75
CA TYR A 154 -0.23 -2.08 2.12
C TYR A 154 -1.62 -1.55 2.52
N ASN A 155 -2.67 -1.98 1.81
CA ASN A 155 -4.05 -1.53 2.01
C ASN A 155 -4.87 -2.47 2.89
N ASN A 156 -4.27 -3.07 3.93
CA ASN A 156 -4.91 -4.06 4.81
C ASN A 156 -5.99 -3.44 5.72
N MET A 157 -6.98 -2.78 5.10
CA MET A 157 -8.27 -2.35 5.64
C MET A 157 -9.32 -1.97 4.56
N ALA A 158 -9.03 -1.90 3.24
CA ALA A 158 -10.07 -1.39 2.32
C ALA A 158 -10.14 -1.93 0.87
N SER A 159 -9.09 -2.46 0.26
CA SER A 159 -9.15 -2.82 -1.18
C SER A 159 -9.43 -4.31 -1.43
N THR A 160 -10.73 -4.64 -1.41
CA THR A 160 -11.42 -5.81 -1.99
C THR A 160 -10.61 -7.02 -2.45
N GLU A 161 -10.95 -8.16 -1.83
CA GLU A 161 -10.66 -9.55 -2.24
C GLU A 161 -10.74 -9.80 -3.75
N GLN A 162 -11.55 -9.08 -4.53
CA GLN A 162 -11.82 -9.40 -5.94
C GLN A 162 -10.67 -9.12 -6.92
N SER A 163 -9.89 -8.06 -6.75
CA SER A 163 -8.73 -7.80 -7.64
C SER A 163 -7.60 -8.80 -7.37
N CYS A 164 -7.40 -9.12 -6.08
CA CYS A 164 -6.51 -10.18 -5.63
C CYS A 164 -7.01 -11.56 -6.14
N ILE A 165 -8.31 -11.89 -6.05
CA ILE A 165 -8.93 -13.11 -6.59
C ILE A 165 -8.85 -13.16 -8.13
N TYR A 166 -9.06 -12.07 -8.86
CA TYR A 166 -8.99 -12.08 -10.32
C TYR A 166 -7.54 -12.25 -10.81
N CYS A 167 -6.56 -11.65 -10.12
CA CYS A 167 -5.14 -11.92 -10.37
C CYS A 167 -4.81 -13.40 -10.10
N MET A 168 -5.27 -13.93 -8.95
CA MET A 168 -5.09 -15.32 -8.52
C MET A 168 -5.74 -16.34 -9.48
N LEU A 169 -6.99 -16.10 -9.91
CA LEU A 169 -7.71 -16.98 -10.83
C LEU A 169 -7.09 -16.97 -12.23
N ARG A 170 -6.62 -15.81 -12.69
CA ARG A 170 -5.91 -15.68 -13.97
C ARG A 170 -4.53 -16.37 -13.91
N THR A 171 -3.80 -16.25 -12.81
CA THR A 171 -2.54 -17.01 -12.62
C THR A 171 -2.79 -18.51 -12.52
N ARG A 172 -3.83 -18.96 -11.81
CA ARG A 172 -4.21 -20.38 -11.72
C ARG A 172 -4.55 -20.98 -13.09
N ARG A 173 -5.29 -20.23 -13.92
CA ARG A 173 -5.67 -20.68 -15.27
C ARG A 173 -4.44 -20.79 -16.21
N ILE A 174 -3.50 -19.85 -16.12
CA ILE A 174 -2.24 -19.87 -16.89
C ILE A 174 -1.29 -20.98 -16.39
N PHE A 175 -1.18 -21.19 -15.07
CA PHE A 175 -0.33 -22.23 -14.50
C PHE A 175 -0.82 -23.63 -14.85
N ARG A 176 -2.14 -23.83 -14.84
CA ARG A 176 -2.79 -25.08 -15.27
C ARG A 176 -2.53 -25.39 -16.75
N SER A 177 -2.48 -24.36 -17.62
CA SER A 177 -2.20 -24.56 -19.04
C SER A 177 -0.72 -24.80 -19.35
N THR A 178 0.20 -24.46 -18.45
CA THR A 178 1.64 -24.56 -18.70
C THR A 178 2.32 -25.74 -18.01
N HIS A 179 1.82 -26.21 -16.85
CA HIS A 179 2.57 -27.19 -16.03
C HIS A 179 1.78 -28.42 -15.59
N GLY A 180 0.55 -28.62 -16.10
CA GLY A 180 -0.29 -29.77 -15.78
C GLY A 180 -0.73 -29.86 -14.31
N ASN A 181 -1.60 -30.81 -13.99
CA ASN A 181 -2.25 -30.87 -12.66
C ASN A 181 -1.29 -31.25 -11.51
N ALA A 182 -0.14 -31.89 -11.78
CA ALA A 182 0.76 -32.40 -10.74
C ALA A 182 1.54 -31.31 -9.98
N THR A 183 1.78 -30.15 -10.59
CA THR A 183 2.50 -29.01 -9.96
C THR A 183 1.57 -28.06 -9.20
N LEU A 184 0.25 -28.22 -9.31
CA LEU A 184 -0.73 -27.41 -8.58
C LEU A 184 -0.65 -27.63 -7.06
N SER A 185 -0.37 -28.84 -6.57
CA SER A 185 -0.40 -29.14 -5.12
C SER A 185 0.67 -28.40 -4.30
N ARG A 186 1.79 -28.03 -4.94
CA ARG A 186 2.85 -27.24 -4.28
C ARG A 186 2.51 -25.75 -4.28
N TYR A 187 1.83 -25.28 -5.33
CA TYR A 187 1.32 -23.91 -5.43
C TYR A 187 0.17 -23.66 -4.45
N GLU A 188 -0.77 -24.61 -4.32
CA GLU A 188 -1.90 -24.52 -3.39
C GLU A 188 -1.46 -24.52 -1.92
N ARG A 189 -0.35 -25.18 -1.57
CA ARG A 189 0.24 -25.12 -0.23
C ARG A 189 0.83 -23.74 0.11
N ILE A 190 1.55 -23.11 -0.83
CA ILE A 190 2.06 -21.74 -0.65
C ILE A 190 0.89 -20.73 -0.62
N HIS A 191 -0.14 -20.96 -1.42
CA HIS A 191 -1.36 -20.15 -1.42
C HIS A 191 -2.14 -20.26 -0.11
N SER A 192 -2.28 -21.46 0.44
CA SER A 192 -2.96 -21.69 1.72
C SER A 192 -2.20 -21.01 2.86
N LEU A 193 -0.87 -20.97 2.79
CA LEU A 193 -0.03 -20.25 3.75
C LEU A 193 -0.24 -18.72 3.67
N ILE A 194 -0.40 -18.17 2.47
CA ILE A 194 -0.69 -16.74 2.28
C ILE A 194 -2.12 -16.39 2.76
N TYR A 195 -3.10 -17.26 2.50
CA TYR A 195 -4.46 -17.10 3.03
C TYR A 195 -4.51 -17.17 4.56
N PHE A 196 -3.71 -18.06 5.16
CA PHE A 196 -3.56 -18.20 6.61
C PHE A 196 -2.87 -16.98 7.25
N ILE A 197 -1.86 -16.41 6.58
CA ILE A 197 -1.17 -15.18 7.04
C ILE A 197 -2.06 -13.94 6.89
N CYS A 198 -2.95 -13.90 5.90
CA CYS A 198 -3.87 -12.77 5.65
C CYS A 198 -5.19 -12.83 6.47
N GLY A 199 -5.27 -13.66 7.51
CA GLY A 199 -6.34 -13.56 8.51
C GLY A 199 -7.72 -14.01 8.02
N ARG A 200 -7.82 -15.27 7.61
CA ARG A 200 -8.97 -16.09 8.02
C ARG A 200 -8.50 -17.16 8.98
#